data_AF-A0A6N9VI04-F1
#
_entry.id   AF-A0A6N9VI04-F1
#
_cell.length_a   1.000
_cell.length_b   1.000
_cell.length_c   1.000
_cell.angle_alpha   90.00
_cell.angle_beta   90.00
_cell.angle_gamma   90.00
#
_symmetry.space_group_name_H-M   'P 1'
#
loop_
_entity.id
_entity.type
_entity.pdbx_description
1 polymer ?
#
loop_
_entity_poly.entity_id
_entity_poly.type
_entity_poly.pdbx_seq_one_letter_code
_entity_poly.pdbx_strand_id
1 'polypeptide(L)' 'LNCPLAVLYALQDRSGEAYGCLAEADRLAGKLGFAEAEVFLPVFRATVEALLGREAEALELLALADAAARRTGAAG' A
#
# COMPACT_ATOMS: atom_id res chain seq x y z
N LEU A 1 4.75 -9.11 5.82
CA LEU A 1 4.35 -7.69 5.79
C LEU A 1 2.86 -7.62 6.12
N ASN A 2 2.46 -6.77 7.08
CA ASN A 2 1.12 -6.77 7.68
C ASN A 2 0.03 -6.11 6.78
N CYS A 3 0.24 -6.02 5.46
CA CYS A 3 -0.66 -5.33 4.55
C CYS A 3 -2.07 -5.96 4.47
N PRO A 4 -2.23 -7.31 4.45
CA PRO A 4 -3.55 -7.90 4.54
C PRO A 4 -4.28 -7.57 5.85
N LEU A 5 -3.54 -7.48 6.97
CA LEU A 5 -4.09 -7.09 8.26
C LEU A 5 -4.56 -5.62 8.26
N ALA A 6 -3.89 -4.73 7.52
CA ALA A 6 -4.34 -3.36 7.34
C ALA A 6 -5.73 -3.28 6.69
N VAL A 7 -5.99 -4.12 5.68
CA VAL A 7 -7.30 -4.20 5.02
C VAL A 7 -8.38 -4.71 5.98
N LEU A 8 -8.06 -5.70 6.82
CA LEU A 8 -8.98 -6.19 7.85
C LEU A 8 -9.33 -5.11 8.88
N TYR A 9 -8.36 -4.28 9.28
CA TYR A 9 -8.62 -3.15 10.16
C TYR A 9 -9.47 -2.07 9.49
N ALA A 10 -9.23 -1.74 8.21
CA ALA A 10 -10.05 -0.79 7.47
C ALA A 10 -11.53 -1.25 7.37
N LEU A 11 -11.78 -2.54 7.12
CA LEU A 11 -13.14 -3.12 7.13
C LEU A 11 -13.85 -2.99 8.48
N GLN A 12 -13.09 -2.86 9.57
CA GLN A 12 -13.60 -2.69 10.94
C GLN A 12 -13.67 -1.22 11.36
N ASP A 13 -13.49 -0.27 10.43
CA ASP A 13 -13.40 1.17 10.69
C ASP A 13 -12.22 1.56 11.62
N ARG A 14 -11.19 0.71 11.67
CA ARG A 14 -9.97 0.88 12.47
C ARG A 14 -8.84 1.45 11.64
N SER A 15 -9.07 2.65 11.11
CA SER A 15 -8.15 3.31 10.17
C SER A 15 -6.75 3.55 10.75
N GLY A 16 -6.64 3.89 12.04
CA GLY A 16 -5.35 4.10 12.72
C GLY A 16 -4.46 2.85 12.72
N GLU A 17 -5.04 1.69 13.04
CA GLU A 17 -4.33 0.40 13.03
C GLU A 17 -4.02 -0.07 11.61
N ALA A 18 -4.90 0.23 10.64
CA ALA A 18 -4.62 -0.01 9.23
C ALA A 18 -3.37 0.77 8.78
N TYR A 19 -3.29 2.07 9.10
CA TYR A 19 -2.13 2.89 8.79
C TYR A 19 -0.87 2.42 9.53
N GLY A 20 -1.00 2.00 10.80
CA GLY A 20 0.10 1.43 11.55
C GLY A 20 0.70 0.20 10.86
N CYS A 21 -0.15 -0.72 10.38
CA CYS A 21 0.29 -1.91 9.66
C CYS A 21 1.01 -1.56 8.34
N LEU A 22 0.52 -0.58 7.60
CA LEU A 22 1.15 -0.13 6.35
C LEU A 22 2.50 0.56 6.61
N ALA A 23 2.60 1.40 7.64
CA ALA A 23 3.84 2.08 8.00
C ALA A 23 4.91 1.10 8.50
N GLU A 24 4.51 0.07 9.25
CA GLU A 24 5.42 -1.01 9.64
C GLU A 24 5.90 -1.79 8.41
N ALA A 25 4.97 -2.08 7.48
CA ALA A 25 5.29 -2.80 6.27
C ALA A 25 6.31 -2.03 5.40
N ASP A 26 6.09 -0.72 5.21
CA ASP A 26 7.01 0.16 4.48
C ASP A 26 8.40 0.19 5.12
N ARG A 27 8.47 0.35 6.44
CA ARG A 27 9.74 0.33 7.19
C ARG A 27 10.49 -0.99 7.01
N LEU A 28 9.79 -2.13 7.05
CA LEU A 28 10.40 -3.45 6.88
C LEU A 28 10.88 -3.67 5.45
N ALA A 29 10.11 -3.25 4.46
CA ALA A 29 10.50 -3.34 3.05
C ALA A 29 11.78 -2.54 2.76
N GLY A 30 11.87 -1.30 3.29
CA GLY A 30 13.07 -0.48 3.17
C GLY A 30 14.31 -1.10 3.81
N LYS A 31 14.15 -1.77 4.97
CA LYS A 31 15.25 -2.50 5.62
C LYS A 31 15.74 -3.71 4.84
N LEU A 32 14.84 -4.36 4.10
CA LEU A 32 15.14 -5.57 3.32
C LEU A 32 15.55 -5.27 1.86
N GLY A 33 15.48 -4.01 1.43
CA GLY A 33 15.76 -3.62 0.04
C GLY A 33 14.76 -4.20 -0.96
N PHE A 34 13.52 -4.44 -0.52
CA PHE A 34 12.52 -5.12 -1.35
C PHE A 34 11.88 -4.14 -2.34
N ALA A 35 12.45 -4.04 -3.54
CA ALA A 35 12.07 -3.06 -4.57
C ALA A 35 10.60 -3.22 -5.02
N GLU A 36 10.08 -4.44 -5.02
CA GLU A 36 8.69 -4.74 -5.34
C GLU A 36 7.69 -4.07 -4.37
N ALA A 37 8.15 -3.64 -3.19
CA ALA A 37 7.34 -2.89 -2.23
C ALA A 37 6.86 -1.55 -2.72
N GLU A 38 7.61 -0.91 -3.63
CA GLU A 38 7.16 0.30 -4.30
C GLU A 38 5.88 0.07 -5.12
N VAL A 39 5.61 -1.18 -5.52
CA VAL A 39 4.41 -1.55 -6.30
C VAL A 39 3.28 -2.01 -5.38
N PHE A 40 3.53 -2.96 -4.45
CA PHE A 40 2.43 -3.54 -3.68
C PHE A 40 1.96 -2.66 -2.53
N LEU A 41 2.84 -1.88 -1.87
CA LEU A 41 2.42 -1.05 -0.72
C LEU A 41 1.38 0.01 -1.12
N PRO A 42 1.54 0.74 -2.23
CA PRO A 42 0.51 1.68 -2.67
C PRO A 42 -0.80 0.97 -3.04
N VAL A 43 -0.77 -0.25 -3.59
CA VAL A 43 -2.00 -1.02 -3.86
C VAL A 43 -2.76 -1.35 -2.57
N PHE A 44 -2.06 -1.84 -1.54
CA PHE A 44 -2.72 -2.11 -0.26
C PHE A 44 -3.23 -0.83 0.41
N ARG A 45 -2.49 0.27 0.29
CA ARG A 45 -2.95 1.56 0.80
C ARG A 45 -4.17 2.06 0.04
N ALA A 46 -4.20 1.91 -1.29
CA ALA A 46 -5.36 2.27 -2.11
C ALA A 46 -6.60 1.50 -1.69
N THR A 47 -6.47 0.19 -1.42
CA THR A 47 -7.57 -0.62 -0.89
C THR A 47 -8.07 -0.08 0.46
N VAL A 48 -7.17 0.32 1.36
CA VAL A 48 -7.56 0.92 2.65
C VAL A 48 -8.30 2.25 2.44
N GLU A 49 -7.78 3.16 1.61
CA GLU A 49 -8.47 4.45 1.36
C GLU A 49 -9.83 4.23 0.68
N ALA A 50 -9.95 3.29 -0.26
CA ALA A 50 -11.22 2.95 -0.89
C ALA A 50 -12.25 2.42 0.10
N LEU A 51 -11.84 1.56 1.05
CA LEU A 51 -12.72 1.05 2.11
C LEU A 51 -13.17 2.14 3.09
N LEU A 52 -12.41 3.24 3.20
CA LEU A 52 -12.72 4.39 4.02
C LEU A 52 -13.50 5.49 3.25
N GLY A 53 -13.91 5.23 2.01
CA GLY A 53 -14.66 6.19 1.18
C GLY A 53 -13.81 7.35 0.66
N ARG A 54 -12.52 7.09 0.39
CA ARG A 54 -11.54 8.07 -0.11
C ARG A 54 -11.05 7.63 -1.50
N GLU A 55 -11.96 7.66 -2.46
CA GLU A 55 -11.72 7.11 -3.79
C GLU A 55 -10.67 7.92 -4.58
N ALA A 56 -10.59 9.24 -4.37
CA ALA A 56 -9.60 10.08 -5.02
C ALA A 56 -8.17 9.68 -4.59
N GLU A 57 -7.95 9.55 -3.29
CA GLU A 57 -6.68 9.12 -2.71
C GLU A 57 -6.33 7.70 -3.14
N ALA A 58 -7.32 6.80 -3.22
CA ALA A 58 -7.11 5.44 -3.72
C ALA A 58 -6.62 5.45 -5.19
N LEU A 59 -7.21 6.27 -6.05
CA LEU A 59 -6.79 6.38 -7.45
C LEU A 59 -5.38 6.95 -7.60
N GLU A 60 -5.01 7.95 -6.81
CA GLU A 60 -3.64 8.49 -6.79
C GLU A 60 -2.61 7.42 -6.40
N LEU A 61 -2.93 6.62 -5.38
CA LEU A 61 -2.08 5.52 -4.94
C LEU A 61 -1.93 4.42 -6.00
N LEU A 62 -3.00 4.09 -6.73
CA LEU A 62 -2.93 3.13 -7.84
C LEU A 62 -2.09 3.67 -9.00
N ALA A 63 -2.16 4.98 -9.29
CA ALA A 63 -1.30 5.60 -10.29
C ALA A 63 0.19 5.55 -9.89
N LEU A 64 0.50 5.73 -8.61
CA LEU A 64 1.85 5.55 -8.07
C LEU A 64 2.34 4.10 -8.22
N ALA A 65 1.48 3.12 -7.92
CA ALA A 65 1.79 1.70 -8.11
C ALA A 65 2.08 1.38 -9.59
N ASP A 66 1.25 1.88 -10.52
CA ASP A 66 1.46 1.70 -11.97
C ASP A 66 2.79 2.28 -12.42
N ALA A 67 3.10 3.51 -11.98
CA ALA A 67 4.38 4.15 -12.29
C ALA A 67 5.58 3.35 -11.75
N ALA A 68 5.47 2.78 -10.55
CA ALA A 68 6.50 1.91 -9.98
C ALA A 68 6.64 0.59 -10.75
N ALA A 69 5.52 -0.04 -11.10
CA ALA A 69 5.50 -1.27 -11.88
C ALA A 69 6.15 -1.09 -13.27
N ARG A 70 5.93 0.06 -13.92
CA ARG A 70 6.60 0.40 -15.18
C ARG A 70 8.11 0.54 -15.03
N ARG A 71 8.59 1.13 -13.93
CA ARG A 71 10.04 1.26 -13.68
C ARG A 71 10.70 -0.09 -13.44
N THR A 72 10.07 -0.96 -12.66
CA THR A 72 10.61 -2.30 -12.37
C THR A 72 10.48 -3.24 -13.57
N GLY A 73 9.39 -3.17 -14.32
CA GLY A 73 9.19 -3.94 -15.56
C GLY A 73 10.07 -3.50 -16.73
N ALA A 74 10.53 -2.25 -16.76
CA ALA A 74 11.50 -1.76 -17.75
C ALA A 74 12.96 -2.16 -17.43
N ALA A 75 13.21 -2.70 -16.23
CA ALA A 75 14.52 -3.18 -15.79
C ALA A 75 14.68 -4.71 -15.91
N GLY A 76 13.68 -5.41 -16.45
CA GLY A 76 13.67 -6.87 -16.69
C GLY A 76 14.01 -7.26 -18.13
#